data_AF-A0A933C5R8-F1
#
_entry.id   AF-A0A933C5R8-F1
#
_cell.length_a   1.000
_cell.length_b   1.000
_cell.length_c   1.000
_cell.angle_alpha   90.00
_cell.angle_beta   90.00
_cell.angle_gamma   90.00
#
_symmetry.space_group_name_H-M   'P 1'
#
loop_
_entity.id
_entity.type
_entity.pdbx_description
1 polymer ?
#
loop_
_entity_poly.entity_id
_entity_poly.type
_entity_poly.pdbx_seq_one_letter_code
_entity_poly.pdbx_strand_id
1 'polypeptide(L)'
;MGVHHPLNSIQSFKQQHSPIKIETVMVTKITVRNNRSLRIEGDFEIVDEEGNRFDLSGRTAISLCRCGHSKDKPFCDGSHREAGFQSQVKARALPPLK
;
A
#
# COMPACT_ATOMS: atom_id res chain seq x y z
N MET A 1 54.50 53.44 4.67
CA MET A 1 53.44 52.87 5.51
C MET A 1 52.17 52.87 4.68
N GLY A 2 51.80 51.73 4.09
CA GLY A 2 50.63 51.67 3.21
C GLY A 2 50.69 50.45 2.30
N VAL A 3 49.91 49.43 2.65
CA VAL A 3 49.43 48.44 1.68
C VAL A 3 47.99 48.09 2.08
N HIS A 4 47.06 48.67 1.34
CA HIS A 4 45.65 48.34 1.35
C HIS A 4 45.49 46.94 0.74
N HIS A 5 44.79 46.03 1.42
CA HIS A 5 44.33 44.78 0.83
C HIS A 5 42.81 44.64 1.00
N PRO A 6 42.10 44.17 -0.03
CA PRO A 6 40.66 44.37 -0.18
C PRO A 6 39.81 43.39 0.65
N LEU A 7 38.61 43.86 0.98
CA LEU A 7 37.51 43.10 1.57
C LEU A 7 37.14 41.92 0.67
N ASN A 8 37.37 40.70 1.17
CA ASN A 8 36.93 39.50 0.49
C ASN A 8 35.44 39.27 0.78
N SER A 9 34.63 39.34 -0.27
CA SER A 9 33.18 39.17 -0.26
C SER A 9 32.83 37.74 0.12
N ILE A 10 32.34 37.54 1.34
CA ILE A 10 31.75 36.27 1.77
C ILE A 10 30.38 36.19 1.10
N GLN A 11 30.32 35.60 -0.09
CA GLN A 11 29.05 35.25 -0.73
C GLN A 11 28.31 34.26 0.18
N SER A 12 27.15 34.70 0.64
CA SER A 12 26.20 33.92 1.43
C SER A 12 25.77 32.68 0.62
N PHE A 13 26.33 31.52 0.96
CA PHE A 13 25.82 30.23 0.52
C PHE A 13 24.47 30.00 1.21
N LYS A 14 23.38 30.28 0.48
CA LYS A 14 22.03 29.88 0.88
C LYS A 14 21.94 28.36 0.76
N GLN A 15 22.20 27.67 1.86
CA GLN A 15 21.90 26.26 2.04
C GLN A 15 20.40 26.06 1.81
N GLN A 16 20.03 25.57 0.62
CA GLN A 16 18.67 25.16 0.30
C GLN A 16 18.38 23.83 1.01
N HIS A 17 17.99 23.90 2.28
CA HIS A 17 17.41 22.74 2.95
C HIS A 17 15.95 22.62 2.51
N SER A 18 15.73 21.81 1.48
CA SER A 18 14.40 21.23 1.23
C SER A 18 14.07 20.29 2.39
N PRO A 19 12.88 20.35 3.01
CA PRO A 19 12.52 19.45 4.09
C PRO A 19 12.50 18.00 3.57
N ILE A 20 13.23 17.12 4.24
CA ILE A 20 13.16 15.68 4.02
C ILE A 20 11.72 15.27 4.28
N LYS A 21 10.96 14.95 3.23
CA LYS A 21 9.65 14.30 3.36
C LYS A 21 9.92 12.93 3.97
N ILE A 22 9.61 12.78 5.26
CA ILE A 22 9.55 11.47 5.90
C ILE A 22 8.34 10.77 5.29
N GLU A 23 8.58 10.04 4.21
CA GLU A 23 7.58 9.22 3.55
C GLU A 23 7.20 8.10 4.53
N THR A 24 6.13 8.33 5.29
CA THR A 24 5.58 7.33 6.19
C THR A 24 5.04 6.21 5.31
N VAL A 25 5.79 5.11 5.20
CA VAL A 25 5.39 3.95 4.41
C VAL A 25 4.13 3.38 5.04
N MET A 26 2.99 3.54 4.36
CA MET A 26 1.72 3.02 4.84
C MET A 26 1.70 1.50 4.64
N VAL A 27 1.79 0.75 5.74
CA VAL A 27 1.77 -0.72 5.70
C VAL A 27 0.45 -1.21 5.09
N THR A 28 0.53 -2.03 4.05
CA THR A 28 -0.62 -2.76 3.51
C THR A 28 -1.04 -3.85 4.48
N LYS A 29 -2.26 -3.77 5.01
CA LYS A 29 -2.82 -4.75 5.95
C LYS A 29 -3.82 -5.65 5.22
N ILE A 30 -3.54 -6.96 5.23
CA ILE A 30 -4.44 -7.98 4.69
C ILE A 30 -5.09 -8.76 5.84
N THR A 31 -6.41 -8.65 5.97
CA THR A 31 -7.20 -9.37 6.98
C THR A 31 -7.96 -10.52 6.34
N VAL A 32 -7.68 -11.74 6.78
CA VAL A 32 -8.45 -12.94 6.38
C VAL A 32 -9.71 -13.00 7.25
N ARG A 33 -10.87 -12.68 6.67
CA ARG A 33 -12.14 -12.73 7.42
C ARG A 33 -12.71 -14.15 7.39
N ASN A 34 -13.10 -14.66 8.57
CA ASN A 34 -13.78 -15.94 8.69
C ASN A 34 -15.05 -15.95 7.84
N ASN A 35 -15.23 -17.02 7.05
CA ASN A 35 -16.40 -17.24 6.19
C ASN A 35 -16.64 -16.11 5.14
N ARG A 36 -15.62 -15.29 4.87
CA ARG A 36 -15.74 -14.06 4.06
C ARG A 36 -14.48 -13.81 3.21
N SER A 37 -14.43 -12.62 2.61
CA SER A 37 -13.36 -12.08 1.78
C SER A 37 -12.00 -11.93 2.47
N LEU A 38 -10.97 -11.70 1.65
CA LEU A 38 -9.73 -11.07 2.08
C LEU A 38 -9.91 -9.55 2.04
N ARG A 39 -9.76 -8.87 3.17
CA ARG A 39 -9.87 -7.42 3.27
C ARG A 39 -8.47 -6.82 3.18
N ILE A 40 -8.23 -5.97 2.19
CA ILE A 40 -6.97 -5.26 1.98
C ILE A 40 -7.20 -3.79 2.33
N GLU A 41 -6.30 -3.20 3.10
CA GLU A 41 -6.34 -1.80 3.54
C GLU A 41 -4.93 -1.21 3.48
N GLY A 42 -4.79 0.05 3.09
CA GLY A 42 -3.52 0.77 3.03
C GLY A 42 -3.17 1.21 1.61
N ASP A 43 -1.88 1.32 1.33
CA ASP A 43 -1.37 1.60 -0.01
C ASP A 43 -1.19 0.29 -0.77
N PHE A 44 -1.90 0.11 -1.88
CA PHE A 44 -1.84 -1.10 -2.69
C PHE A 44 -2.33 -0.83 -4.11
N GLU A 45 -1.92 -1.74 -4.99
CA GLU A 45 -2.40 -1.79 -6.36
C GLU A 45 -2.99 -3.17 -6.64
N ILE A 46 -3.89 -3.22 -7.61
CA ILE A 46 -4.39 -4.48 -8.18
C ILE A 46 -4.12 -4.39 -9.66
N VAL A 47 -3.46 -5.42 -10.18
CA VAL A 47 -3.16 -5.57 -11.60
C VAL A 47 -3.72 -6.89 -12.12
N ASP A 48 -4.04 -6.92 -13.41
CA ASP A 48 -4.27 -8.19 -14.12
C ASP A 48 -2.94 -8.87 -14.49
N GLU A 49 -3.02 -10.00 -15.21
CA GLU A 49 -1.84 -10.76 -15.64
C GLU A 49 -0.95 -9.99 -16.63
N GLU A 50 -1.53 -9.05 -17.38
CA GLU A 50 -0.83 -8.19 -18.34
C GLU A 50 -0.20 -6.96 -17.68
N GLY A 51 -0.50 -6.72 -16.40
CA GLY A 51 -0.01 -5.58 -15.62
C GLY A 51 -0.90 -4.34 -15.66
N ASN A 52 -2.11 -4.43 -16.24
CA ASN A 52 -3.04 -3.30 -16.28
C ASN A 52 -3.63 -3.08 -14.88
N ARG A 53 -3.64 -1.81 -14.44
CA ARG A 53 -4.17 -1.42 -13.13
C ARG A 53 -5.70 -1.40 -13.15
N PHE A 54 -6.31 -1.96 -12.11
CA PHE A 54 -7.74 -1.74 -11.86
C PHE A 54 -7.99 -0.28 -11.43
N ASP A 55 -9.06 0.32 -11.92
CA ASP A 55 -9.54 1.59 -11.39
C ASP A 55 -10.21 1.36 -10.03
N LEU A 56 -9.47 1.66 -8.97
CA LEU A 56 -9.99 1.57 -7.60
C LEU A 56 -10.83 2.77 -7.19
N SER A 57 -10.99 3.79 -8.06
CA SER A 57 -11.74 5.03 -7.81
C SER A 57 -11.36 5.69 -6.47
N GLY A 58 -10.07 5.70 -6.15
CA GLY A 58 -9.54 6.27 -4.91
C GLY A 58 -9.79 5.44 -3.63
N ARG A 59 -10.24 4.19 -3.74
CA ARG A 59 -10.46 3.31 -2.58
C ARG A 59 -9.13 2.89 -1.95
N THR A 60 -8.97 3.15 -0.66
CA THR A 60 -7.86 2.69 0.19
C THR A 60 -8.15 1.39 0.93
N ALA A 61 -9.31 0.78 0.64
CA ALA A 61 -9.72 -0.49 1.21
C ALA A 61 -10.63 -1.25 0.24
N ILE A 62 -10.32 -2.52 -0.02
CA ILE A 62 -11.09 -3.40 -0.90
C ILE A 62 -11.23 -4.80 -0.31
N SER A 63 -12.19 -5.57 -0.82
CA SER A 63 -12.40 -6.95 -0.43
C SER A 63 -12.28 -7.86 -1.63
N LEU A 64 -11.34 -8.80 -1.60
CA LEU A 64 -11.18 -9.82 -2.63
C LEU A 64 -11.99 -11.07 -2.30
N CYS A 65 -12.60 -11.64 -3.34
CA CYS A 65 -13.31 -12.90 -3.24
C CYS A 65 -12.33 -14.01 -2.88
N ARG A 66 -12.68 -14.76 -1.85
CA ARG A 66 -11.99 -15.99 -1.45
C ARG A 66 -12.88 -17.23 -1.52
N CYS A 67 -14.19 -17.03 -1.67
CA CYS A 67 -15.18 -18.11 -1.65
C CYS A 67 -15.40 -18.76 -3.02
N GLY A 68 -14.93 -18.16 -4.12
CA GLY A 68 -15.15 -18.65 -5.48
C GLY A 68 -16.52 -18.30 -6.10
N HIS A 69 -17.50 -17.84 -5.32
CA HIS A 69 -18.88 -17.62 -5.80
C HIS A 69 -19.25 -16.19 -6.19
N SER A 70 -18.35 -15.22 -6.02
CA SER A 70 -18.65 -13.83 -6.40
C SER A 70 -18.95 -13.71 -7.90
N LYS A 71 -19.94 -12.89 -8.26
CA LYS A 71 -20.26 -12.54 -9.65
C LYS A 71 -19.39 -11.39 -10.18
N ASP A 72 -18.71 -10.67 -9.28
CA ASP A 72 -17.84 -9.54 -9.57
C ASP A 72 -16.36 -9.85 -9.23
N LYS A 73 -15.86 -10.99 -9.70
CA LYS A 73 -14.47 -11.39 -9.43
C LYS A 73 -13.50 -10.38 -10.09
N PRO A 74 -12.35 -10.07 -9.46
CA PRO A 74 -11.79 -10.69 -8.25
C PRO A 74 -12.35 -10.13 -6.93
N PHE A 75 -13.27 -9.18 -6.98
CA PHE A 75 -13.85 -8.52 -5.81
C PHE A 75 -14.92 -9.37 -5.14
N CYS A 76 -15.22 -9.05 -3.88
CA CYS A 76 -16.27 -9.70 -3.11
C CYS A 76 -17.56 -8.88 -3.15
N ASP A 77 -18.59 -9.43 -3.76
CA ASP A 77 -19.97 -8.90 -3.82
C ASP A 77 -20.89 -9.37 -2.67
N GLY A 78 -20.44 -10.32 -1.85
CA GLY A 78 -21.24 -10.87 -0.75
C GLY A 78 -21.82 -12.26 -0.99
N SER A 79 -21.66 -12.86 -2.17
CA SER A 79 -22.17 -14.20 -2.49
C SER A 79 -21.68 -15.32 -1.57
N HIS A 80 -20.63 -15.09 -0.77
CA HIS A 80 -20.15 -16.04 0.24
C HIS A 80 -21.24 -16.46 1.25
N ARG A 81 -22.25 -15.61 1.50
CA ARG A 81 -23.34 -15.94 2.44
C ARG A 81 -24.27 -16.99 1.86
N GLU A 82 -24.76 -16.73 0.64
CA GLU A 82 -25.68 -17.63 -0.07
C GLU A 82 -24.99 -18.94 -0.47
N ALA A 83 -23.70 -18.86 -0.83
CA ALA A 83 -22.90 -20.03 -1.12
C ALA A 83 -22.52 -20.87 0.12
N GLY A 84 -22.87 -20.42 1.34
CA GLY A 84 -22.55 -21.14 2.56
C GLY A 84 -21.05 -21.33 2.79
N PHE A 85 -20.22 -20.35 2.42
CA PHE A 85 -18.77 -20.49 2.52
C PHE A 85 -18.31 -20.65 3.97
N GLN A 86 -17.72 -21.80 4.30
CA GLN A 86 -17.20 -22.12 5.62
C GLN A 86 -15.67 -22.16 5.59
N SER A 87 -15.04 -21.19 6.24
CA SER A 87 -13.58 -21.14 6.39
C SER A 87 -13.22 -20.28 7.59
N GLN A 88 -12.78 -20.95 8.66
CA GLN A 88 -12.22 -20.29 9.83
C GLN A 88 -10.70 -20.30 9.74
N VAL A 89 -10.09 -19.13 9.85
CA VAL A 89 -8.63 -18.97 9.74
C VAL A 89 -8.10 -18.34 11.01
N LYS A 90 -7.01 -18.92 11.52
CA LYS A 90 -6.21 -18.37 12.62
C LYS A 90 -4.81 -18.10 12.12
N ALA A 91 -4.21 -17.02 12.60
CA ALA A 91 -2.83 -16.68 12.32
C ALA A 91 -1.91 -17.80 12.84
N ARG A 92 -0.87 -18.11 12.08
CA ARG A 92 0.16 -19.10 12.42
C ARG A 92 1.47 -18.75 11.73
N ALA A 93 2.57 -19.31 12.21
CA ALA A 93 3.83 -19.26 11.49
C ALA A 93 3.73 -20.08 10.20
N LEU A 94 4.28 -19.55 9.11
CA LEU A 94 4.47 -20.30 7.87
C LEU A 94 5.68 -21.22 8.02
N PRO A 95 5.69 -22.38 7.35
CA PRO A 95 6.90 -23.20 7.28
C PRO A 95 8.04 -22.40 6.62
N PRO A 96 9.31 -22.77 6.90
CA PRO A 96 10.46 -22.15 6.24
C PRO A 96 10.34 -22.21 4.71
N LEU A 97 10.87 -21.18 4.05
CA LEU A 97 10.99 -21.18 2.60
C LEU A 97 11.89 -22.35 2.17
N LYS A 98 11.49 -23.01 1.08
CA LYS A 98 12.32 -24.01 0.42
C LYS A 98 13.35 -23.33 -0.46
#